data_AF-A0A438F044-F1
#
_entry.id   AF-A0A438F044-F1
#
_cell.length_a   1.000
_cell.length_b   1.000
_cell.length_c   1.000
_cell.angle_alpha   90.00
_cell.angle_beta   90.00
_cell.angle_gamma   90.00
#
_symmetry.space_group_name_H-M   'P 1'
#
loop_
_entity.id
_entity.type
_entity.pdbx_description
1 polymer ?
#
loop_
_entity_poly.entity_id
_entity_poly.type
_entity_poly.pdbx_seq_one_letter_code
_entity_poly.pdbx_strand_id
1 'polypeptide(L)'
;MPLKILANGDVKNDGQIVIDEKQGRLVKVLRSVNTTEYYDHFADVLNNQSQSARIGNFAEQKRIWTTPPNRYTAETSVSFGASHPEFDNHLYLKQAVDFEDKRS
;
A
#
# COMPACT_ATOMS: atom_id res chain seq x y z
N MET A 1 29.68 -12.51 -10.58
CA MET A 1 29.05 -13.85 -10.66
C MET A 1 28.03 -13.81 -11.79
N PRO A 2 28.36 -14.39 -12.95
CA PRO A 2 27.43 -14.51 -14.07
C PRO A 2 26.28 -15.47 -13.73
N LEU A 3 25.03 -15.00 -13.84
CA LEU A 3 23.84 -15.77 -13.47
C LEU A 3 22.91 -15.99 -14.66
N LYS A 4 22.26 -17.16 -14.69
CA LYS A 4 21.25 -17.55 -15.67
C LYS A 4 20.04 -18.14 -14.97
N ILE A 5 18.85 -17.94 -15.54
CA ILE A 5 17.60 -18.56 -15.09
C ILE A 5 17.33 -19.77 -15.99
N LEU A 6 17.02 -20.92 -15.38
CA LEU A 6 16.57 -22.10 -16.11
C LEU A 6 15.11 -21.93 -16.53
N ALA A 7 14.79 -22.22 -17.79
CA ALA A 7 13.46 -22.12 -18.36
C ALA A 7 13.35 -23.07 -19.56
N ASN A 8 13.54 -24.36 -19.29
CA ASN A 8 13.65 -25.41 -20.30
C ASN A 8 12.35 -26.21 -20.47
N GLY A 9 11.29 -25.85 -19.73
CA GLY A 9 10.03 -26.59 -19.70
C GLY A 9 10.03 -27.74 -18.70
N ASP A 10 11.04 -27.85 -17.84
CA ASP A 10 11.08 -28.80 -16.74
C ASP A 10 10.58 -28.11 -15.47
N VAL A 11 9.34 -28.41 -15.09
CA VAL A 11 8.64 -27.83 -13.94
C VAL A 11 9.46 -27.94 -12.65
N LYS A 12 10.33 -28.95 -12.52
CA LYS A 12 11.16 -29.12 -11.32
C LYS A 12 12.23 -28.04 -11.18
N ASN A 13 12.79 -27.57 -12.29
CA ASN A 13 14.00 -26.75 -12.31
C ASN A 13 13.77 -25.35 -12.90
N ASP A 14 12.67 -25.15 -13.61
CA ASP A 14 12.33 -23.85 -14.17
C ASP A 14 12.18 -22.79 -13.07
N GLY A 15 12.81 -21.63 -13.28
CA GLY A 15 12.92 -20.55 -12.30
C GLY A 15 14.15 -20.62 -11.40
N GLN A 16 14.92 -21.71 -11.42
CA GLN A 16 16.18 -21.80 -10.67
C GLN A 16 17.23 -20.85 -11.26
N ILE A 17 17.93 -20.14 -10.37
CA ILE A 17 19.07 -19.29 -10.71
C ILE A 17 20.35 -20.11 -10.55
N VAL A 18 21.14 -20.21 -11.63
CA VAL A 18 22.42 -20.95 -11.66
C VAL A 18 23.57 -20.03 -12.05
N ILE A 19 24.78 -20.41 -11.66
CA ILE A 19 26.02 -19.76 -12.11
C ILE A 19 26.36 -20.32 -13.49
N ASP A 20 26.49 -19.44 -14.49
CA ASP A 20 26.85 -19.81 -15.86
C ASP A 20 27.92 -18.85 -16.36
N GLU A 21 29.19 -19.24 -16.24
CA GLU A 21 30.34 -18.40 -16.63
C GLU A 21 30.41 -18.13 -18.14
N LYS A 22 29.65 -18.86 -18.98
CA LYS A 22 29.68 -18.72 -20.45
C LYS A 22 28.55 -17.86 -20.97
N GLN A 23 27.34 -18.07 -20.47
CA GLN A 23 26.12 -17.44 -20.98
C GLN A 23 25.35 -16.64 -19.92
N GLY A 24 25.82 -16.65 -18.67
CA GLY A 24 25.21 -15.91 -17.58
C GLY A 24 25.42 -14.41 -17.71
N ARG A 25 24.47 -13.64 -17.19
CA ARG A 25 24.56 -12.19 -17.11
C ARG A 25 25.32 -11.79 -15.84
N LEU A 26 26.29 -10.90 -15.97
CA LEU A 26 27.00 -10.36 -14.82
C LEU A 26 26.08 -9.42 -14.03
N VAL A 27 25.77 -9.80 -12.80
CA VAL A 27 24.94 -9.00 -11.87
C VAL A 27 25.63 -8.87 -10.52
N LYS A 28 25.28 -7.80 -9.79
CA LYS A 28 25.69 -7.62 -8.38
C LYS A 28 24.77 -8.45 -7.50
N VAL A 29 25.35 -9.33 -6.70
CA VAL A 29 24.61 -10.21 -5.78
C VAL A 29 24.96 -9.82 -4.36
N LEU A 30 23.94 -9.46 -3.58
CA LEU A 30 24.07 -9.23 -2.15
C LEU A 30 24.23 -10.59 -1.46
N ARG A 31 25.42 -10.88 -0.91
CA ARG A 31 25.71 -12.17 -0.25
C ARG A 31 25.37 -12.17 1.23
N SER A 32 25.42 -11.01 1.87
CA SER A 32 25.13 -10.84 3.28
C SER A 32 24.60 -9.42 3.52
N VAL A 33 23.87 -9.27 4.62
CA VAL A 33 23.38 -8.00 5.13
C VAL A 33 23.66 -7.96 6.63
N ASN A 34 23.90 -6.78 7.20
CA ASN A 34 23.87 -6.61 8.64
C ASN A 34 22.40 -6.75 9.08
N THR A 35 22.07 -7.89 9.68
CA THR A 35 20.68 -8.21 10.04
C THR A 35 20.14 -7.27 11.10
N THR A 36 20.98 -6.82 12.04
CA THR A 36 20.57 -5.91 13.11
C THR A 36 20.19 -4.56 12.51
N GLU A 37 21.08 -3.95 11.73
CA GLU A 37 20.80 -2.67 11.07
C GLU A 37 19.59 -2.73 10.13
N TYR A 38 19.42 -3.84 9.41
CA TYR A 38 18.27 -4.04 8.53
C TYR A 38 16.96 -4.05 9.31
N TYR A 39 16.89 -4.78 10.42
CA TYR A 39 15.68 -4.87 11.22
C TYR A 39 15.40 -3.57 12.00
N ASP A 40 16.43 -2.88 12.48
CA ASP A 40 16.28 -1.57 13.13
C ASP A 40 15.66 -0.57 12.14
N HIS A 41 16.22 -0.46 10.94
CA HIS A 41 15.67 0.40 9.89
C HIS A 41 14.24 -0.02 9.48
N PHE A 42 13.99 -1.32 9.37
CA PHE A 42 12.65 -1.83 9.03
C PHE A 42 11.61 -1.48 10.10
N ALA A 43 11.96 -1.60 11.38
CA ALA A 43 11.10 -1.22 12.49
C ALA A 43 10.83 0.29 12.51
N ASP A 44 11.83 1.13 12.25
CA ASP A 44 11.67 2.58 12.15
C ASP A 44 10.70 2.98 11.03
N VAL A 45 10.80 2.34 9.86
CA VAL A 45 9.87 2.55 8.75
C VAL A 45 8.44 2.15 9.13
N LEU A 46 8.24 1.03 9.83
CA LEU A 46 6.91 0.59 10.27
C LEU A 46 6.33 1.48 11.38
N ASN A 47 7.18 1.99 12.27
CA ASN A 47 6.79 2.90 13.35
C ASN A 47 6.44 4.30 12.81
N ASN A 48 6.79 4.61 11.55
CA ASN A 48 6.39 5.86 10.92
C ASN A 48 4.87 5.88 10.67
N GLN A 49 4.17 6.56 11.57
CA GLN A 49 2.71 6.71 11.61
C GLN A 49 2.09 7.40 10.38
N SER A 50 2.92 7.98 9.51
CA SER A 50 2.48 8.52 8.22
C SER A 50 2.26 7.44 7.14
N GLN A 51 2.78 6.23 7.35
CA GLN A 51 2.72 5.11 6.37
C GLN A 51 1.98 3.88 6.88
N SER A 52 1.80 3.72 8.19
CA SER A 52 0.79 2.81 8.70
C SER A 52 -0.56 3.40 8.31
N ALA A 53 -1.44 2.59 7.69
CA ALA A 53 -2.84 2.95 7.56
C ALA A 53 -3.27 3.51 8.93
N ARG A 54 -3.73 4.76 8.99
CA ARG A 54 -4.30 5.33 10.19
C ARG A 54 -5.55 4.51 10.46
N ILE A 55 -5.40 3.37 11.12
CA ILE A 55 -6.48 2.74 11.85
C ILE A 55 -6.83 3.84 12.83
N GLY A 56 -7.92 4.55 12.55
CA GLY A 56 -8.48 5.51 13.48
C GLY A 56 -8.71 4.79 14.81
N ASN A 57 -9.04 5.53 15.86
CA ASN A 57 -9.46 4.91 17.11
C ASN A 57 -10.43 3.75 16.79
N PHE A 58 -10.07 2.52 17.21
CA PHE A 58 -10.84 1.32 16.90
C PHE A 58 -12.33 1.51 17.23
N ALA A 59 -12.66 2.28 18.27
CA ALA A 59 -14.03 2.63 18.61
C ALA A 59 -14.74 3.47 17.54
N GLU A 60 -14.04 4.42 16.93
CA GLU A 60 -14.56 5.28 15.86
C GLU A 60 -14.75 4.50 14.55
N GLN A 61 -13.80 3.63 14.22
CA GLN A 61 -13.89 2.78 13.03
C GLN A 61 -14.97 1.71 13.18
N LYS A 62 -15.09 1.12 14.38
CA LYS A 62 -16.19 0.23 14.74
C LYS A 62 -17.53 0.95 14.64
N ARG A 63 -17.64 2.20 15.13
CA ARG A 63 -18.86 3.02 15.00
C ARG A 63 -19.28 3.17 13.54
N ILE A 64 -18.35 3.50 12.64
CA ILE A 64 -18.64 3.63 11.20
C ILE A 64 -19.16 2.32 10.61
N TRP A 65 -18.49 1.19 10.87
CA TRP A 65 -18.91 -0.11 10.36
C TRP A 65 -20.26 -0.60 10.91
N THR A 66 -20.58 -0.26 12.16
CA THR A 66 -21.82 -0.69 12.81
C THR A 66 -23.00 0.26 12.60
N THR A 67 -22.78 1.44 12.02
CA THR A 67 -23.87 2.40 11.79
C THR A 67 -24.64 2.01 10.52
N PRO A 68 -25.95 1.70 10.63
CA PRO A 68 -26.76 1.42 9.45
C PRO A 68 -26.81 2.65 8.53
N PRO A 69 -26.80 2.48 7.19
CA PRO A 69 -27.02 3.61 6.30
C PRO A 69 -28.37 4.23 6.62
N ASN A 70 -28.38 5.54 6.91
CA ASN A 70 -29.60 6.28 7.21
C ASN A 70 -30.58 6.07 6.05
N ARG A 71 -31.75 5.48 6.36
CA ARG A 71 -32.89 5.53 5.45
C ARG A 71 -33.40 6.96 5.48
N TYR A 72 -32.90 7.80 4.57
CA TYR A 72 -33.49 9.11 4.32
C TYR A 72 -34.91 8.89 3.75
N THR A 73 -35.93 8.94 4.61
CA THR A 73 -37.31 9.13 4.15
C THR A 73 -37.45 10.59 3.76
N ALA A 74 -37.88 10.82 2.52
CA ALA A 74 -37.88 12.08 1.79
C ALA A 74 -38.87 13.15 2.31
N GLU A 75 -39.18 13.19 3.61
CA GLU A 75 -40.24 14.07 4.14
C GLU A 75 -39.75 15.12 5.15
N THR A 76 -38.46 15.17 5.50
CA THR A 76 -37.92 16.23 6.39
C THR A 76 -37.23 17.36 5.60
N SER A 77 -37.42 17.43 4.28
CA SER A 77 -36.72 18.39 3.40
C SER A 77 -37.30 19.82 3.37
N VAL A 78 -38.04 20.27 4.39
CA VAL A 78 -38.65 21.63 4.35
C VAL A 78 -38.23 22.57 5.48
N SER A 79 -37.49 22.15 6.52
CA SER A 79 -37.19 23.07 7.64
C SER A 79 -35.74 23.19 8.10
N PHE A 80 -34.75 22.68 7.35
CA PHE A 80 -33.34 22.91 7.69
C PHE A 80 -32.57 23.57 6.55
N GLY A 81 -33.16 24.63 5.99
CA GLY A 81 -32.44 25.60 5.17
C GLY A 81 -31.59 26.51 6.05
N ALA A 82 -30.43 26.04 6.50
CA ALA A 82 -29.25 26.86 6.83
C ALA A 82 -28.12 25.95 7.33
N SER A 83 -26.90 26.15 6.84
CA SER A 83 -25.64 25.47 7.18
C SER A 83 -25.46 24.04 6.63
N HIS A 84 -25.37 23.96 5.30
CA HIS A 84 -24.60 22.94 4.61
C HIS A 84 -23.11 23.31 4.72
N PRO A 85 -22.23 22.50 5.32
CA PRO A 85 -20.94 22.24 4.74
C PRO A 85 -21.11 20.99 3.89
N GLU A 86 -20.98 21.18 2.58
CA GLU A 86 -20.73 20.13 1.60
C GLU A 86 -19.85 19.05 2.24
N PHE A 87 -20.32 17.81 2.20
CA PHE A 87 -19.42 16.68 2.37
C PHE A 87 -18.32 16.86 1.34
N ASP A 88 -17.15 17.25 1.82
CA ASP A 88 -15.96 17.54 1.05
C ASP A 88 -15.37 16.22 0.52
N ASN A 89 -16.16 15.53 -0.30
CA ASN A 89 -15.73 14.43 -1.16
C ASN A 89 -14.65 14.90 -2.15
N HIS A 90 -14.45 16.21 -2.28
CA HIS A 90 -13.33 16.80 -2.99
C HIS A 90 -11.99 16.65 -2.27
N LEU A 91 -11.94 16.50 -0.94
CA LEU A 91 -10.66 16.38 -0.23
C LEU A 91 -10.02 15.00 -0.42
N TYR A 92 -10.83 13.94 -0.38
CA TYR A 92 -10.38 12.58 -0.66
C TYR A 92 -9.99 12.39 -2.13
N LEU A 93 -10.73 13.01 -3.05
CA LEU A 93 -10.39 12.96 -4.48
C LEU A 93 -9.18 13.83 -4.83
N LYS A 94 -9.02 15.01 -4.21
CA LYS A 94 -7.79 15.83 -4.38
C LYS A 94 -6.54 15.11 -3.89
N GLN A 95 -6.61 14.46 -2.73
CA GLN A 95 -5.47 13.69 -2.21
C GLN A 95 -5.09 12.51 -3.11
N ALA A 96 -6.08 11.87 -3.75
CA ALA A 96 -5.81 10.81 -4.72
C ALA A 96 -5.20 11.35 -6.03
N VAL A 97 -5.69 12.48 -6.54
CA VAL A 97 -5.18 13.12 -7.76
C VAL A 97 -3.77 13.68 -7.54
N ASP A 98 -3.50 14.32 -6.40
CA ASP A 98 -2.17 14.84 -6.04
C ASP A 98 -1.12 13.73 -5.81
N PHE A 99 -1.58 12.51 -5.48
CA PHE A 99 -0.72 11.34 -5.34
C PHE A 99 -0.34 10.73 -6.70
N GLU A 100 -1.23 10.80 -7.69
CA GLU A 100 -1.00 10.31 -9.05
C GLU A 100 -0.08 11.28 -9.85
N ASP A 101 -0.23 12.60 -9.66
CA ASP A 101 0.57 13.62 -10.37
C ASP A 101 2.05 13.64 -9.92
N LYS A 102 2.33 13.26 -8.66
CA LYS A 102 3.70 13.15 -8.12
C LYS A 102 4.46 11.89 -8.58
N ARG A 103 3.86 11.08 -9.45
CA ARG A 103 4.43 9.85 -10.00
C ARG A 103 4.91 9.97 -11.45
N SER A 104 4.76 11.14 -12.09
CA SER A 104 5.21 11.39 -13.48
C SER A 104 6.41 12.33 -13.58
#